data_AF-A0A0B0P8A2-F1
#
_entry.id   AF-A0A0B0P8A2-F1
#
_cell.length_a   1.000
_cell.length_b   1.000
_cell.length_c   1.000
_cell.angle_alpha   90.00
_cell.angle_beta   90.00
_cell.angle_gamma   90.00
#
_symmetry.space_group_name_H-M   'P 1'
#
loop_
_entity.id
_entity.type
_entity.pdbx_description
1 polymer ?
#
loop_
_entity_poly.entity_id
_entity_poly.type
_entity_poly.pdbx_seq_one_letter_code
_entity_poly.pdbx_strand_id
1 'polypeptide(L)'
;MSSTEEGGGAVGAVSTDQTIIDSNTNNDYVRIDMRFADVALSVGEVAKIQSLDKAFDGGQPNFTAKPLIRKVPSTLRHNEDFKKYFKPKVISIGPLHHDDLTLHESKELKLKLAAHFVKKIGIDKESLYSKMKVEMDGLEECYDPQELENYSDDNEELAWMFFVDGCAILQAVYMRYGNDDDDGKLFIKNILLTFVYSDLFLLENQLPFRVLELLTSSGDGKMFMNAIQRFIDDAVINPAEDSEWWWEQQKEGERIHLLNLLRRRLLVEKEKPWWWRLRFFIERGFINEARTKRHHSHTIGNVKELKKAGIRLKASKTSCLTDISFNHFFFFGKLRLPPITVDDSTINLIAYEMCPDFDNDFTVTSYMCFLDLLIDEAEDVKDLRDAGILYNGLGSDEEVAKLFNKMNSDLVPSPMIYSGVKRQIHNHCKNMWINHAAQGYHTYFRSPWAFLAFVGAITALSLSTLQTYYTIHQRK
;
A
#
# COMPACT_ATOMS: atom_id res chain seq x y z
N MET A 1 44.72 -68.26 -25.15
CA MET A 1 44.53 -66.80 -25.01
C MET A 1 43.82 -66.62 -23.66
N SER A 2 44.54 -66.67 -22.54
CA SER A 2 45.33 -65.58 -21.92
C SER A 2 44.38 -64.44 -21.51
N SER A 3 43.97 -64.36 -20.23
CA SER A 3 44.69 -63.77 -19.06
C SER A 3 44.15 -62.35 -18.81
N THR A 4 43.90 -61.82 -17.62
CA THR A 4 44.28 -62.15 -16.23
C THR A 4 43.55 -61.13 -15.30
N GLU A 5 43.15 -61.58 -14.09
CA GLU A 5 43.52 -61.07 -12.75
C GLU A 5 42.72 -59.87 -12.20
N GLU A 6 41.96 -60.05 -11.10
CA GLU A 6 42.34 -60.04 -9.65
C GLU A 6 42.57 -58.62 -9.10
N GLY A 7 42.20 -58.22 -7.88
CA GLY A 7 41.62 -58.86 -6.69
C GLY A 7 40.77 -57.81 -5.93
N GLY A 8 39.91 -58.13 -4.95
CA GLY A 8 40.23 -58.74 -3.64
C GLY A 8 40.76 -57.66 -2.69
N GLY A 9 40.24 -57.41 -1.49
CA GLY A 9 39.30 -58.12 -0.64
C GLY A 9 38.97 -57.30 0.62
N ALA A 10 38.18 -57.92 1.49
CA ALA A 10 37.43 -57.32 2.58
C ALA A 10 38.14 -57.38 3.96
N VAL A 11 37.36 -56.99 4.99
CA VAL A 11 37.34 -57.44 6.40
C VAL A 11 37.94 -56.49 7.43
N GLY A 12 37.17 -56.22 8.50
CA GLY A 12 37.73 -56.03 9.84
C GLY A 12 37.03 -55.02 10.73
N ALA A 13 36.22 -55.50 11.67
CA ALA A 13 35.63 -54.75 12.79
C ALA A 13 36.52 -54.78 14.05
N VAL A 14 36.04 -54.14 15.14
CA VAL A 14 36.47 -54.27 16.57
C VAL A 14 37.61 -53.32 16.98
N SER A 15 37.66 -52.60 18.12
CA SER A 15 37.03 -52.70 19.45
C SER A 15 36.97 -51.34 20.18
N THR A 16 36.04 -51.29 21.14
CA THR A 16 35.98 -50.56 22.42
C THR A 16 37.31 -50.19 23.09
N ASP A 17 37.42 -49.03 23.76
CA ASP A 17 37.22 -48.96 25.22
C ASP A 17 37.24 -47.52 25.79
N GLN A 18 36.54 -47.37 26.91
CA GLN A 18 36.37 -46.17 27.72
C GLN A 18 37.66 -45.68 28.38
N THR A 19 37.78 -44.36 28.54
CA THR A 19 38.25 -43.77 29.81
C THR A 19 37.66 -42.38 29.99
N ILE A 20 36.68 -42.30 30.90
CA ILE A 20 36.20 -41.09 31.57
C ILE A 20 37.11 -40.89 32.80
N ILE A 21 37.08 -39.68 33.37
CA ILE A 21 37.50 -39.23 34.72
C ILE A 21 38.87 -38.51 34.66
N ASP A 22 39.05 -37.21 34.97
CA ASP A 22 38.34 -36.38 35.95
C ASP A 22 38.48 -34.84 35.78
N SER A 23 37.36 -34.18 36.13
CA SER A 23 37.16 -32.92 36.86
C SER A 23 38.06 -31.66 36.71
N ASN A 24 37.40 -30.59 36.25
CA ASN A 24 37.32 -29.23 36.84
C ASN A 24 38.60 -28.46 37.23
N THR A 25 38.82 -27.30 36.60
CA THR A 25 38.49 -25.98 37.20
C THR A 25 38.73 -24.80 36.25
N ASN A 26 37.66 -24.03 36.01
CA ASN A 26 37.61 -22.58 35.83
C ASN A 26 38.71 -21.86 35.01
N ASN A 27 38.43 -21.54 33.74
CA ASN A 27 38.29 -20.17 33.23
C ASN A 27 38.05 -20.19 31.72
N ASP A 28 36.81 -20.42 31.28
CA ASP A 28 36.48 -20.29 29.85
C ASP A 28 36.18 -18.81 29.54
N TYR A 29 37.24 -18.04 29.34
CA TYR A 29 37.16 -16.92 28.40
C TYR A 29 37.05 -17.53 27.00
N VAL A 30 35.86 -17.48 26.40
CA VAL A 30 35.68 -17.83 24.98
C VAL A 30 36.41 -16.77 24.16
N ARG A 31 37.62 -17.11 23.73
CA ARG A 31 38.46 -16.25 22.88
C ARG A 31 37.93 -16.33 21.44
N ILE A 32 37.04 -15.42 21.09
CA ILE A 32 36.66 -15.21 19.69
C ILE A 32 37.81 -14.44 19.03
N ASP A 33 38.57 -15.11 18.16
CA ASP A 33 39.64 -14.48 17.38
C ASP A 33 39.01 -13.58 16.31
N MET A 34 38.83 -12.29 16.64
CA MET A 34 38.57 -11.23 15.67
C MET A 34 39.66 -10.19 15.77
N ARG A 35 40.30 -9.93 14.63
CA ARG A 35 41.45 -9.03 14.45
C ARG A 35 41.12 -7.55 14.72
N PHE A 36 40.86 -7.15 15.96
CA PHE A 36 40.98 -5.77 16.44
C PHE A 36 41.35 -5.80 17.93
N ALA A 37 42.22 -4.87 18.35
CA ALA A 37 42.93 -4.85 19.63
C ALA A 37 42.09 -5.25 20.87
N ASP A 38 42.68 -6.08 21.74
CA ASP A 38 42.10 -6.72 22.93
C ASP A 38 41.38 -5.74 23.88
N VAL A 39 40.07 -5.57 23.68
CA VAL A 39 39.15 -5.11 24.73
C VAL A 39 38.46 -6.36 25.27
N ALA A 40 38.68 -6.67 26.56
CA ALA A 40 38.00 -7.79 27.21
C ALA A 40 36.51 -7.49 27.30
N LEU A 41 35.72 -8.20 26.49
CA LEU A 41 34.25 -8.09 26.50
C LEU A 41 33.68 -8.89 27.66
N SER A 42 32.70 -8.32 28.34
CA SER A 42 31.89 -9.02 29.34
C SER A 42 31.03 -10.12 28.68
N VAL A 43 30.59 -11.09 29.49
CA VAL A 43 29.68 -12.17 29.04
C VAL A 43 28.41 -11.60 28.39
N GLY A 44 27.91 -10.47 28.89
CA GLY A 44 26.76 -9.78 28.32
C GLY A 44 27.04 -9.15 26.94
N GLU A 45 28.26 -8.67 26.71
CA GLU A 45 28.67 -8.12 25.41
C GLU A 45 28.91 -9.23 24.37
N VAL A 46 29.48 -10.36 24.78
CA VAL A 46 29.63 -11.55 23.92
C VAL A 46 28.25 -12.09 23.52
N ALA A 47 27.29 -12.17 24.45
CA ALA A 47 25.92 -12.58 24.14
C ALA A 47 25.21 -11.64 23.15
N LYS A 48 25.45 -10.32 23.28
CA LYS A 48 24.95 -9.33 22.31
C LYS A 48 25.58 -9.50 20.93
N ILE A 49 26.89 -9.75 20.84
CA ILE A 49 27.56 -10.01 19.55
C ILE A 49 27.04 -11.29 18.91
N GLN A 50 26.89 -12.37 19.68
CA GLN A 50 26.30 -13.62 19.20
C GLN A 50 24.83 -13.48 18.77
N SER A 51 24.10 -12.50 19.34
CA SER A 51 22.76 -12.18 18.86
C SER A 51 22.75 -11.56 17.46
N LEU A 52 23.85 -10.92 17.03
CA LEU A 52 24.01 -10.41 15.66
C LEU A 52 24.19 -11.57 14.67
N ASP A 53 24.97 -12.59 15.03
CA ASP A 53 25.14 -13.80 14.21
C ASP A 53 23.80 -14.54 14.07
N LYS A 54 23.04 -14.68 15.17
CA LYS A 54 21.67 -15.22 15.14
C LYS A 54 20.70 -14.38 14.32
N ALA A 55 20.88 -13.06 14.29
CA ALA A 55 20.06 -12.17 13.45
C ALA A 55 20.41 -12.28 11.96
N PHE A 56 21.66 -12.64 11.64
CA PHE A 56 22.10 -12.94 10.28
C PHE A 56 21.61 -14.32 9.80
N ASP A 57 21.57 -15.31 10.70
CA ASP A 57 21.03 -16.65 10.47
C ASP A 57 19.50 -16.72 10.58
N GLY A 58 18.87 -15.71 11.19
CA GLY A 58 17.43 -15.50 11.18
C GLY A 58 16.97 -15.40 9.73
N GLY A 59 16.28 -16.43 9.26
CA GLY A 59 15.99 -16.61 7.84
C GLY A 59 15.46 -15.33 7.18
N GLN A 60 15.87 -15.11 5.92
CA GLN A 60 15.28 -14.04 5.11
C GLN A 60 13.75 -14.09 5.22
N PRO A 61 13.07 -12.93 5.32
CA PRO A 61 11.61 -12.91 5.36
C PRO A 61 11.10 -13.76 4.20
N ASN A 62 10.20 -14.70 4.50
CA ASN A 62 9.70 -15.60 3.48
C ASN A 62 8.83 -14.79 2.51
N PHE A 63 9.43 -14.31 1.43
CA PHE A 63 8.76 -13.45 0.44
C PHE A 63 7.60 -14.15 -0.31
N THR A 64 7.35 -15.43 -0.04
CA THR A 64 6.19 -16.19 -0.55
C THR A 64 5.09 -16.41 0.50
N ALA A 65 5.29 -15.96 1.74
CA ALA A 65 4.30 -16.05 2.80
C ALA A 65 3.11 -15.12 2.53
N LYS A 66 1.92 -15.55 2.99
CA LYS A 66 0.74 -14.68 3.00
C LYS A 66 0.95 -13.59 4.04
N PRO A 67 0.60 -12.32 3.74
CA PRO A 67 0.58 -11.28 4.75
C PRO A 67 -0.28 -11.66 5.94
N LEU A 68 0.20 -11.31 7.13
CA LEU A 68 -0.50 -11.48 8.39
C LEU A 68 -1.36 -10.24 8.70
N ILE A 69 -2.45 -10.47 9.40
CA ILE A 69 -3.26 -9.44 10.04
C ILE A 69 -2.50 -8.97 11.28
N ARG A 70 -2.21 -7.67 11.34
CA ARG A 70 -1.34 -7.06 12.35
C ARG A 70 -1.71 -5.61 12.60
N LYS A 71 -1.17 -5.03 13.69
CA LYS A 71 -1.28 -3.59 13.93
C LYS A 71 -0.53 -2.76 12.89
N VAL A 72 -0.98 -1.52 12.72
CA VAL A 72 -0.38 -0.55 11.81
C VAL A 72 1.09 -0.32 12.18
N PRO A 73 2.00 -0.26 11.18
CA PRO A 73 3.41 0.02 11.43
C PRO A 73 3.62 1.25 12.32
N SER A 74 4.56 1.12 13.26
CA SER A 74 4.84 2.14 14.26
C SER A 74 5.16 3.51 13.65
N THR A 75 5.78 3.56 12.47
CA THR A 75 6.05 4.80 11.72
C THR A 75 4.81 5.65 11.51
N LEU A 76 3.68 5.04 11.11
CA LEU A 76 2.41 5.76 10.92
C LEU A 76 1.67 5.96 12.24
N ARG A 77 1.77 5.00 13.15
CA ARG A 77 1.00 4.98 14.41
C ARG A 77 1.44 6.04 15.41
N HIS A 78 2.72 6.43 15.43
CA HIS A 78 3.23 7.48 16.33
C HIS A 78 2.80 8.89 15.91
N ASN A 79 2.36 9.06 14.67
CA ASN A 79 1.91 10.35 14.17
C ASN A 79 0.45 10.59 14.57
N GLU A 80 0.23 11.52 15.51
CA GLU A 80 -1.11 11.79 16.08
C GLU A 80 -2.17 12.14 15.04
N ASP A 81 -1.79 12.74 13.90
CA ASP A 81 -2.75 13.10 12.86
C ASP A 81 -3.24 11.89 12.07
N PHE A 82 -2.49 10.78 12.08
CA PHE A 82 -2.86 9.55 11.37
C PHE A 82 -3.63 8.56 12.24
N LYS A 83 -3.48 8.60 13.58
CA LYS A 83 -4.15 7.65 14.50
C LYS A 83 -5.65 7.53 14.28
N LYS A 84 -6.32 8.65 13.96
CA LYS A 84 -7.77 8.68 13.74
C LYS A 84 -8.23 7.82 12.55
N TYR A 85 -7.36 7.55 11.57
CA TYR A 85 -7.70 6.76 10.38
C TYR A 85 -7.64 5.25 10.61
N PHE A 86 -7.04 4.80 11.71
CA PHE A 86 -6.84 3.38 12.00
C PHE A 86 -7.83 2.83 13.02
N LYS A 87 -8.62 3.71 13.67
CA LYS A 87 -9.52 3.32 14.75
C LYS A 87 -10.95 3.11 14.22
N PRO A 88 -11.60 1.97 14.50
CA PRO A 88 -12.99 1.75 14.16
C PRO A 88 -13.93 2.76 14.84
N LYS A 89 -14.95 3.20 14.10
CA LYS A 89 -15.92 4.22 14.52
C LYS A 89 -17.17 3.62 15.15
N VAL A 90 -17.58 2.44 14.71
CA VAL A 90 -18.85 1.80 15.07
C VAL A 90 -18.66 0.32 15.42
N ILE A 91 -17.95 -0.44 14.59
CA ILE A 91 -17.85 -1.89 14.73
C ILE A 91 -16.39 -2.34 14.81
N SER A 92 -16.08 -3.04 15.90
CA SER A 92 -14.81 -3.75 16.07
C SER A 92 -14.94 -5.17 15.53
N ILE A 93 -14.00 -5.58 14.69
CA ILE A 93 -13.95 -6.85 13.99
C ILE A 93 -12.60 -7.49 14.28
N GLY A 94 -12.64 -8.74 14.74
CA GLY A 94 -11.44 -9.48 15.10
C GLY A 94 -10.81 -9.01 16.42
N PRO A 95 -9.61 -9.54 16.73
CA PRO A 95 -9.06 -9.52 18.08
C PRO A 95 -8.43 -8.18 18.47
N LEU A 96 -7.96 -7.37 17.51
CA LEU A 96 -7.13 -6.18 17.77
C LEU A 96 -7.90 -5.02 18.44
N HIS A 97 -9.21 -4.90 18.16
CA HIS A 97 -10.09 -3.88 18.74
C HIS A 97 -11.23 -4.47 19.58
N HIS A 98 -11.18 -5.76 19.92
CA HIS A 98 -12.28 -6.45 20.60
C HIS A 98 -12.64 -5.80 21.95
N ASP A 99 -11.61 -5.44 22.73
CA ASP A 99 -11.74 -4.90 24.08
C ASP A 99 -11.76 -3.37 24.13
N ASP A 100 -11.92 -2.69 23.00
CA ASP A 100 -12.03 -1.23 23.00
C ASP A 100 -13.33 -0.78 23.68
N LEU A 101 -13.20 -0.27 24.91
CA LEU A 101 -14.30 0.23 25.73
C LEU A 101 -15.09 1.38 25.07
N THR A 102 -14.48 2.08 24.10
CA THR A 102 -15.18 3.14 23.35
C THR A 102 -16.23 2.60 22.39
N LEU A 103 -16.20 1.30 22.08
CA LEU A 103 -17.09 0.62 21.13
C LEU A 103 -18.10 -0.31 21.83
N HIS A 104 -18.61 0.08 22.99
CA HIS A 104 -19.56 -0.74 23.77
C HIS A 104 -20.81 -1.18 22.98
N GLU A 105 -21.35 -0.34 22.09
CA GLU A 105 -22.51 -0.68 21.23
C GLU A 105 -22.16 -1.69 20.11
N SER A 106 -20.88 -1.85 19.77
CA SER A 106 -20.39 -2.80 18.75
C SER A 106 -20.84 -4.23 19.06
N LYS A 107 -20.70 -4.67 20.32
CA LYS A 107 -21.03 -6.05 20.74
C LYS A 107 -22.51 -6.36 20.49
N GLU A 108 -23.42 -5.46 20.84
CA GLU A 108 -24.86 -5.66 20.62
C GLU A 108 -25.22 -5.63 19.13
N LEU A 109 -24.63 -4.72 18.36
CA LEU A 109 -24.85 -4.62 16.92
C LEU A 109 -24.39 -5.89 16.20
N LYS A 110 -23.19 -6.40 16.52
CA LYS A 110 -22.64 -7.64 15.94
C LYS A 110 -23.53 -8.85 16.21
N LEU A 111 -23.99 -9.01 17.45
CA LEU A 111 -24.89 -10.11 17.80
C LEU A 111 -26.21 -10.04 17.03
N LYS A 112 -26.79 -8.83 16.86
CA LYS A 112 -28.00 -8.64 16.05
C LYS A 112 -27.78 -9.01 14.59
N LEU A 113 -26.68 -8.53 13.99
CA LEU A 113 -26.32 -8.86 12.60
C LEU A 113 -26.06 -10.37 12.43
N ALA A 114 -25.33 -10.98 13.35
CA ALA A 114 -25.04 -12.41 13.33
C ALA A 114 -26.30 -13.27 13.45
N ALA A 115 -27.23 -12.91 14.34
CA ALA A 115 -28.51 -13.59 14.47
C ALA A 115 -29.33 -13.53 13.17
N HIS A 116 -29.30 -12.39 12.47
CA HIS A 116 -29.95 -12.24 11.18
C HIS A 116 -29.29 -13.06 10.08
N PHE A 117 -27.95 -13.10 10.05
CA PHE A 117 -27.21 -13.97 9.13
C PHE A 117 -27.62 -15.43 9.30
N VAL A 118 -27.54 -15.96 10.53
CA VAL A 118 -27.89 -17.36 10.85
C VAL A 118 -29.32 -17.68 10.45
N LYS A 119 -30.26 -16.78 10.77
CA LYS A 119 -31.67 -16.95 10.38
C LYS A 119 -31.84 -16.99 8.85
N LYS A 120 -31.09 -16.16 8.12
CA LYS A 120 -31.21 -16.01 6.68
C LYS A 120 -30.53 -17.12 5.89
N ILE A 121 -29.35 -17.57 6.31
CA ILE A 121 -28.65 -18.70 5.68
C ILE A 121 -29.37 -20.03 5.93
N GLY A 122 -30.18 -20.12 7.00
CA GLY A 122 -31.03 -21.28 7.29
C GLY A 122 -30.26 -22.52 7.75
N ILE A 123 -29.01 -22.34 8.20
CA ILE A 123 -28.15 -23.39 8.72
C ILE A 123 -28.11 -23.31 10.24
N ASP A 124 -28.05 -24.48 10.87
CA ASP A 124 -27.84 -24.63 12.30
C ASP A 124 -26.58 -23.90 12.78
N LYS A 125 -26.72 -23.06 13.81
CA LYS A 125 -25.63 -22.20 14.31
C LYS A 125 -24.52 -23.01 14.94
N GLU A 126 -24.84 -24.12 15.60
CA GLU A 126 -23.87 -25.05 16.19
C GLU A 126 -23.03 -25.71 15.09
N SER A 127 -23.65 -26.05 13.95
CA SER A 127 -22.92 -26.54 12.78
C SER A 127 -22.00 -25.50 12.13
N LEU A 128 -22.38 -24.23 12.10
CA LEU A 128 -21.50 -23.18 11.57
C LEU A 128 -20.34 -22.90 12.53
N TYR A 129 -20.62 -22.86 13.83
CA TYR A 129 -19.61 -22.65 14.87
C TYR A 129 -18.60 -23.80 14.94
N SER A 130 -19.05 -25.06 14.77
CA SER A 130 -18.15 -26.21 14.78
C SER A 130 -17.14 -26.18 13.63
N LYS A 131 -17.52 -25.73 12.43
CA LYS A 131 -16.59 -25.49 11.32
C LYS A 131 -15.50 -24.47 11.69
N MET A 132 -15.88 -23.44 12.44
CA MET A 132 -14.93 -22.44 12.95
C MET A 132 -13.91 -23.09 13.89
N LYS A 133 -14.37 -23.87 14.87
CA LYS A 133 -13.48 -24.57 15.82
C LYS A 133 -12.52 -25.55 15.12
N VAL A 134 -12.96 -26.23 14.06
CA VAL A 134 -12.14 -27.22 13.34
C VAL A 134 -10.96 -26.57 12.60
N GLU A 135 -11.13 -25.35 12.09
CA GLU A 135 -10.12 -24.67 11.26
C GLU A 135 -9.33 -23.61 12.06
N MET A 136 -9.50 -23.57 13.39
CA MET A 136 -9.00 -22.49 14.23
C MET A 136 -7.49 -22.29 14.14
N ASP A 137 -6.71 -23.36 14.16
CA ASP A 137 -5.25 -23.32 14.04
C ASP A 137 -4.80 -22.54 12.79
N GLY A 138 -5.44 -22.80 11.64
CA GLY A 138 -5.13 -22.10 10.39
C GLY A 138 -5.63 -20.66 10.33
N LEU A 139 -6.65 -20.31 11.12
CA LEU A 139 -7.15 -18.94 11.24
C LEU A 139 -6.25 -18.10 12.16
N GLU A 140 -5.66 -18.70 13.18
CA GLU A 140 -4.68 -18.07 14.08
C GLU A 140 -3.36 -17.77 13.36
N GLU A 141 -2.90 -18.70 12.51
CA GLU A 141 -1.71 -18.50 11.66
C GLU A 141 -1.82 -17.29 10.71
N CYS A 142 -3.02 -16.75 10.49
CA CYS A 142 -3.23 -15.54 9.70
C CYS A 142 -2.91 -14.25 10.46
N TYR A 143 -2.65 -14.30 11.77
CA TYR A 143 -2.30 -13.14 12.59
C TYR A 143 -0.81 -13.15 12.96
N ASP A 144 -0.27 -11.96 13.25
CA ASP A 144 1.01 -11.87 13.94
C ASP A 144 0.85 -12.45 15.35
N PRO A 145 1.67 -13.43 15.77
CA PRO A 145 1.53 -14.09 17.08
C PRO A 145 1.48 -13.12 18.26
N GLN A 146 2.18 -11.98 18.16
CA GLN A 146 2.18 -10.94 19.21
C GLN A 146 0.80 -10.31 19.43
N GLU A 147 -0.07 -10.34 18.42
CA GLU A 147 -1.41 -9.76 18.48
C GLU A 147 -2.42 -10.68 19.18
N LEU A 148 -2.09 -11.96 19.30
CA LEU A 148 -2.93 -12.98 19.94
C LEU A 148 -2.47 -13.35 21.35
N GLU A 149 -1.37 -12.79 21.87
CA GLU A 149 -0.80 -13.11 23.19
C GLU A 149 -1.78 -12.98 24.37
N ASN A 150 -2.80 -12.13 24.24
CA ASN A 150 -3.80 -11.91 25.29
C ASN A 150 -4.92 -12.96 25.31
N TYR A 151 -5.02 -13.81 24.29
CA TYR A 151 -6.03 -14.86 24.21
C TYR A 151 -5.48 -16.16 24.80
N SER A 152 -6.31 -16.87 25.56
CA SER A 152 -5.96 -18.16 26.15
C SER A 152 -5.81 -19.26 25.10
N ASP A 153 -4.96 -20.24 25.39
CA ASP A 153 -4.75 -21.44 24.56
C ASP A 153 -6.02 -22.28 24.31
N ASP A 154 -7.14 -22.01 24.99
CA ASP A 154 -8.39 -22.76 24.80
C ASP A 154 -9.17 -22.35 23.53
N ASN A 155 -8.74 -21.29 22.84
CA ASN A 155 -9.22 -20.79 21.55
C ASN A 155 -10.74 -20.55 21.46
N GLU A 156 -11.51 -20.71 22.56
CA GLU A 156 -12.97 -20.66 22.53
C GLU A 156 -13.48 -19.24 22.36
N GLU A 157 -12.87 -18.29 23.07
CA GLU A 157 -13.20 -16.87 22.95
C GLU A 157 -12.91 -16.36 21.54
N LEU A 158 -11.75 -16.73 20.99
CA LEU A 158 -11.33 -16.34 19.65
C LEU A 158 -12.22 -16.98 18.57
N ALA A 159 -12.55 -18.27 18.71
CA ALA A 159 -13.46 -18.95 17.80
C ALA A 159 -14.86 -18.32 17.79
N TRP A 160 -15.39 -17.99 18.98
CA TRP A 160 -16.68 -17.33 19.10
C TRP A 160 -16.65 -15.93 18.48
N MET A 161 -15.56 -15.20 18.69
CA MET A 161 -15.33 -13.90 18.08
C MET A 161 -15.34 -13.98 16.54
N PHE A 162 -14.58 -14.90 15.94
CA PHE A 162 -14.54 -15.06 14.48
C PHE A 162 -15.89 -15.45 13.92
N PHE A 163 -16.62 -16.32 14.61
CA PHE A 163 -17.97 -16.70 14.23
C PHE A 163 -18.92 -15.50 14.21
N VAL A 164 -19.02 -14.76 15.32
CA VAL A 164 -19.93 -13.61 15.44
C VAL A 164 -19.55 -12.50 14.47
N ASP A 165 -18.26 -12.16 14.39
CA ASP A 165 -17.77 -11.05 13.57
C ASP A 165 -17.88 -11.40 12.08
N GLY A 166 -17.59 -12.64 11.68
CA GLY A 166 -17.79 -13.12 10.32
C GLY A 166 -19.24 -13.08 9.88
N CYS A 167 -20.16 -13.53 10.74
CA CYS A 167 -21.60 -13.43 10.49
C CYS A 167 -22.06 -11.96 10.38
N ALA A 168 -21.53 -11.09 11.24
CA ALA A 168 -21.85 -9.66 11.23
C ALA A 168 -21.41 -8.98 9.94
N ILE A 169 -20.20 -9.27 9.43
CA ILE A 169 -19.70 -8.78 8.14
C ILE A 169 -20.64 -9.20 7.01
N LEU A 170 -20.93 -10.50 6.91
CA LEU A 170 -21.75 -11.06 5.83
C LEU A 170 -23.14 -10.42 5.81
N GLN A 171 -23.79 -10.30 6.97
CA GLN A 171 -25.10 -9.67 7.05
C GLN A 171 -25.05 -8.17 6.76
N ALA A 172 -24.09 -7.44 7.32
CA ALA A 172 -23.99 -5.98 7.12
C ALA A 172 -23.79 -5.65 5.64
N VAL A 173 -22.91 -6.39 4.95
CA VAL A 173 -22.69 -6.23 3.51
C VAL A 173 -23.93 -6.64 2.72
N TYR A 174 -24.55 -7.77 3.05
CA TYR A 174 -25.75 -8.22 2.36
C TYR A 174 -26.91 -7.22 2.48
N MET A 175 -27.06 -6.51 3.60
CA MET A 175 -28.12 -5.52 3.77
C MET A 175 -28.08 -4.38 2.73
N ARG A 176 -26.90 -4.02 2.22
CA ARG A 176 -26.76 -2.98 1.18
C ARG A 176 -26.61 -3.55 -0.23
N TYR A 177 -25.92 -4.69 -0.36
CA TYR A 177 -25.49 -5.22 -1.66
C TYR A 177 -26.20 -6.53 -2.08
N GLY A 178 -27.09 -7.05 -1.24
CA GLY A 178 -27.94 -8.19 -1.52
C GLY A 178 -28.99 -7.90 -2.61
N ASN A 179 -29.64 -8.96 -3.11
CA ASN A 179 -30.67 -8.88 -4.15
C ASN A 179 -32.10 -8.92 -3.61
N ASP A 180 -32.27 -9.00 -2.29
CA ASP A 180 -33.60 -9.14 -1.69
C ASP A 180 -34.20 -7.77 -1.39
N ASP A 181 -35.42 -7.54 -1.89
CA ASP A 181 -36.24 -6.36 -1.59
C ASP A 181 -36.79 -6.37 -0.14
N ASP A 182 -36.58 -7.46 0.61
CA ASP A 182 -36.90 -7.53 2.03
C ASP A 182 -35.70 -6.98 2.81
N ASP A 183 -35.71 -5.67 3.02
CA ASP A 183 -34.81 -4.87 3.87
C ASP A 183 -34.82 -5.29 5.36
N GLY A 184 -35.33 -6.50 5.64
CA GLY A 184 -34.87 -7.31 6.74
C GLY A 184 -35.14 -6.71 8.10
N LYS A 185 -36.08 -5.75 8.23
CA LYS A 185 -36.57 -5.17 9.50
C LYS A 185 -35.52 -4.77 10.54
N LEU A 186 -34.22 -4.76 10.24
CA LEU A 186 -33.22 -4.15 11.10
C LEU A 186 -33.30 -2.67 10.78
N PHE A 187 -33.93 -1.91 11.67
CA PHE A 187 -33.91 -0.45 11.62
C PHE A 187 -32.51 0.06 12.00
N ILE A 188 -31.46 -0.43 11.34
CA ILE A 188 -30.15 0.20 11.38
C ILE A 188 -30.25 1.42 10.47
N LYS A 189 -29.98 2.59 11.02
CA LYS A 189 -29.92 3.83 10.24
C LYS A 189 -28.86 3.69 9.14
N ASN A 190 -29.20 4.03 7.90
CA ASN A 190 -28.27 4.00 6.76
C ASN A 190 -26.94 4.72 7.03
N ILE A 191 -26.97 5.81 7.81
CA ILE A 191 -25.77 6.54 8.24
C ILE A 191 -24.83 5.65 9.07
N LEU A 192 -25.38 4.84 9.99
CA LEU A 192 -24.59 3.92 10.81
C LEU A 192 -23.93 2.84 9.95
N LEU A 193 -24.66 2.31 8.95
CA LEU A 193 -24.12 1.33 8.01
C LEU A 193 -22.95 1.90 7.19
N THR A 194 -23.00 3.17 6.78
CA THR A 194 -21.85 3.80 6.08
C THR A 194 -20.58 3.76 6.91
N PHE A 195 -20.65 4.04 8.22
CA PHE A 195 -19.49 3.92 9.11
C PHE A 195 -19.06 2.47 9.33
N VAL A 196 -20.01 1.53 9.43
CA VAL A 196 -19.71 0.09 9.47
C VAL A 196 -18.88 -0.32 8.26
N TYR A 197 -19.25 0.08 7.05
CA TYR A 197 -18.51 -0.27 5.84
C TYR A 197 -17.10 0.34 5.80
N SER A 198 -16.93 1.58 6.29
CA SER A 198 -15.60 2.17 6.45
C SER A 198 -14.73 1.38 7.43
N ASP A 199 -15.31 0.93 8.54
CA ASP A 199 -14.63 0.12 9.56
C ASP A 199 -14.17 -1.25 9.00
N LEU A 200 -14.87 -1.82 8.02
CA LEU A 200 -14.51 -3.10 7.40
C LEU A 200 -13.24 -3.04 6.53
N PHE A 201 -12.75 -1.85 6.18
CA PHE A 201 -11.51 -1.66 5.42
C PHE A 201 -10.34 -1.18 6.29
N LEU A 202 -10.47 -1.15 7.61
CA LEU A 202 -9.35 -0.78 8.49
C LEU A 202 -8.42 -1.98 8.68
N LEU A 203 -7.10 -1.75 8.58
CA LEU A 203 -6.06 -2.77 8.68
C LEU A 203 -6.11 -3.52 10.02
N GLU A 204 -6.30 -2.79 11.12
CA GLU A 204 -6.39 -3.35 12.47
C GLU A 204 -7.78 -3.96 12.77
N ASN A 205 -8.71 -3.97 11.81
CA ASN A 205 -10.10 -4.38 12.00
C ASN A 205 -10.51 -5.46 10.98
N GLN A 206 -9.64 -6.45 10.77
CA GLN A 206 -9.81 -7.50 9.75
C GLN A 206 -10.04 -8.88 10.39
N LEU A 207 -10.72 -9.74 9.63
CA LEU A 207 -10.74 -11.19 9.85
C LEU A 207 -10.07 -11.90 8.66
N PRO A 208 -9.51 -13.09 8.88
CA PRO A 208 -9.11 -13.96 7.78
C PRO A 208 -10.32 -14.21 6.88
N PHE A 209 -10.17 -14.01 5.58
CA PHE A 209 -11.25 -14.16 4.62
C PHE A 209 -11.81 -15.60 4.63
N ARG A 210 -10.99 -16.57 5.03
CA ARG A 210 -11.38 -17.96 5.24
C ARG A 210 -12.57 -18.10 6.20
N VAL A 211 -12.70 -17.23 7.21
CA VAL A 211 -13.89 -17.18 8.09
C VAL A 211 -15.17 -17.02 7.27
N LEU A 212 -15.17 -16.09 6.31
CA LEU A 212 -16.33 -15.83 5.45
C LEU A 212 -16.62 -17.00 4.51
N GLU A 213 -15.58 -17.63 3.97
CA GLU A 213 -15.69 -18.83 3.13
C GLU A 213 -16.29 -20.00 3.90
N LEU A 214 -15.85 -20.25 5.14
CA LEU A 214 -16.38 -21.32 5.98
C LEU A 214 -17.86 -21.11 6.30
N LEU A 215 -18.25 -19.88 6.66
CA LEU A 215 -19.64 -19.50 6.96
C LEU A 215 -20.56 -19.59 5.73
N THR A 216 -20.01 -19.43 4.52
CA THR A 216 -20.77 -19.45 3.25
C THR A 216 -20.58 -20.72 2.42
N SER A 217 -19.80 -21.69 2.91
CA SER A 217 -19.56 -22.98 2.26
C SER A 217 -20.79 -23.89 2.13
N SER A 218 -21.93 -23.49 2.69
CA SER A 218 -23.15 -24.30 2.74
C SER A 218 -24.39 -23.43 2.56
N GLY A 219 -25.53 -24.06 2.26
CA GLY A 219 -26.78 -23.35 2.00
C GLY A 219 -26.67 -22.37 0.84
N ASP A 220 -27.42 -21.28 0.91
CA ASP A 220 -27.39 -20.21 -0.10
C ASP A 220 -26.21 -19.24 0.07
N GLY A 221 -25.08 -19.69 0.64
CA GLY A 221 -23.91 -18.85 0.94
C GLY A 221 -23.36 -18.04 -0.25
N LYS A 222 -23.58 -18.52 -1.49
CA LYS A 222 -23.21 -17.80 -2.72
C LYS A 222 -23.82 -16.39 -2.79
N MET A 223 -25.04 -16.19 -2.28
CA MET A 223 -25.67 -14.86 -2.30
C MET A 223 -24.90 -13.84 -1.45
N PHE A 224 -24.36 -14.26 -0.31
CA PHE A 224 -23.53 -13.43 0.54
C PHE A 224 -22.18 -13.13 -0.11
N MET A 225 -21.56 -14.13 -0.74
CA MET A 225 -20.29 -13.92 -1.45
C MET A 225 -20.44 -12.98 -2.65
N ASN A 226 -21.56 -13.04 -3.38
CA ASN A 226 -21.88 -12.07 -4.42
C ASN A 226 -22.05 -10.64 -3.85
N ALA A 227 -22.64 -10.51 -2.65
CA ALA A 227 -22.73 -9.22 -1.97
C ALA A 227 -21.36 -8.69 -1.55
N ILE A 228 -20.45 -9.55 -1.07
CA ILE A 228 -19.04 -9.21 -0.79
C ILE A 228 -18.34 -8.72 -2.06
N GLN A 229 -18.50 -9.43 -3.19
CA GLN A 229 -17.91 -9.01 -4.47
C GLN A 229 -18.39 -7.59 -4.85
N ARG A 230 -19.70 -7.34 -4.80
CA ARG A 230 -20.28 -6.02 -5.08
C ARG A 230 -19.79 -4.94 -4.13
N PHE A 231 -19.62 -5.26 -2.85
CA PHE A 231 -19.08 -4.34 -1.86
C PHE A 231 -17.64 -3.92 -2.19
N ILE A 232 -16.78 -4.86 -2.62
CA ILE A 232 -15.42 -4.53 -3.07
C ILE A 232 -15.44 -3.73 -4.38
N ASP A 233 -16.33 -4.05 -5.32
CA ASP A 233 -16.46 -3.33 -6.59
C ASP A 233 -16.98 -1.90 -6.41
N ASP A 234 -17.90 -1.67 -5.46
CA ASP A 234 -18.48 -0.35 -5.15
C ASP A 234 -17.48 0.59 -4.47
N ALA A 235 -16.45 0.04 -3.81
CA ALA A 235 -15.33 0.82 -3.27
C ALA A 235 -14.43 1.42 -4.37
N VAL A 236 -14.65 1.05 -5.64
CA VAL A 236 -13.88 1.51 -6.79
C VAL A 236 -14.75 2.38 -7.71
N ILE A 237 -14.26 3.57 -8.09
CA ILE A 237 -15.05 4.59 -8.82
C ILE A 237 -15.50 4.10 -10.21
N ASN A 238 -14.53 3.66 -11.00
CA ASN A 238 -14.73 3.09 -12.32
C ASN A 238 -14.26 1.63 -12.26
N PRO A 239 -15.10 0.70 -11.77
CA PRO A 239 -14.84 -0.71 -11.95
C PRO A 239 -14.95 -0.94 -13.46
N ALA A 240 -13.90 -1.44 -14.10
CA ALA A 240 -13.99 -1.73 -15.53
C ALA A 240 -15.11 -2.77 -15.76
N GLU A 241 -15.50 -3.01 -17.02
CA GLU A 241 -16.39 -4.12 -17.42
C GLU A 241 -15.69 -5.48 -17.22
N ASP A 242 -15.24 -5.75 -16.00
CA ASP A 242 -14.42 -6.88 -15.57
C ASP A 242 -14.72 -7.37 -14.14
N SER A 243 -15.80 -6.88 -13.51
CA SER A 243 -16.25 -7.26 -12.16
C SER A 243 -16.27 -8.78 -11.95
N GLU A 244 -16.88 -9.54 -12.87
CA GLU A 244 -16.90 -11.01 -12.79
C GLU A 244 -15.51 -11.61 -13.01
N TRP A 245 -14.79 -11.13 -14.02
CA TRP A 245 -13.49 -11.67 -14.41
C TRP A 245 -12.44 -11.53 -13.29
N TRP A 246 -12.36 -10.38 -12.62
CA TRP A 246 -11.36 -10.19 -11.55
C TRP A 246 -11.67 -11.07 -10.33
N TRP A 247 -12.95 -11.29 -10.03
CA TRP A 247 -13.38 -12.11 -8.91
C TRP A 247 -13.05 -13.59 -9.16
N GLU A 248 -13.24 -14.06 -10.39
CA GLU A 248 -12.85 -15.42 -10.81
C GLU A 248 -11.34 -15.67 -10.71
N GLN A 249 -10.50 -14.63 -10.87
CA GLN A 249 -9.04 -14.76 -10.64
C GLN A 249 -8.70 -14.98 -9.16
N GLN A 250 -9.60 -14.65 -8.22
CA GLN A 250 -9.37 -14.88 -6.79
C GLN A 250 -9.80 -16.30 -6.43
N LYS A 251 -8.86 -17.25 -6.34
CA LYS A 251 -9.18 -18.62 -5.95
C LYS A 251 -9.55 -18.70 -4.46
N GLU A 252 -10.45 -19.62 -4.13
CA GLU A 252 -10.77 -19.95 -2.74
C GLU A 252 -9.50 -20.37 -1.98
N GLY A 253 -9.35 -19.89 -0.74
CA GLY A 253 -8.14 -20.12 0.06
C GLY A 253 -6.93 -19.25 -0.28
N GLU A 254 -6.94 -18.47 -1.38
CA GLU A 254 -5.91 -17.47 -1.69
C GLU A 254 -6.26 -16.05 -1.22
N ARG A 255 -7.51 -15.85 -0.78
CA ARG A 255 -8.00 -14.58 -0.25
C ARG A 255 -7.58 -14.43 1.21
N ILE A 256 -7.11 -13.23 1.57
CA ILE A 256 -6.44 -13.00 2.85
C ILE A 256 -7.38 -12.30 3.82
N HIS A 257 -7.84 -11.10 3.49
CA HIS A 257 -8.87 -10.34 4.21
C HIS A 257 -9.47 -9.28 3.26
N LEU A 258 -10.48 -8.52 3.72
CA LEU A 258 -11.23 -7.56 2.88
C LEU A 258 -10.37 -6.42 2.33
N LEU A 259 -9.52 -5.81 3.18
CA LEU A 259 -8.62 -4.75 2.75
C LEU A 259 -7.62 -5.21 1.67
N ASN A 260 -7.10 -6.44 1.75
CA ASN A 260 -6.24 -7.00 0.70
C ASN A 260 -7.02 -7.24 -0.61
N LEU A 261 -8.30 -7.64 -0.54
CA LEU A 261 -9.14 -7.75 -1.73
C LEU A 261 -9.37 -6.39 -2.39
N LEU A 262 -9.62 -5.33 -1.61
CA LEU A 262 -9.69 -3.96 -2.12
C LEU A 262 -8.38 -3.55 -2.80
N ARG A 263 -7.24 -3.83 -2.17
CA ARG A 263 -5.93 -3.59 -2.79
C ARG A 263 -5.80 -4.31 -4.13
N ARG A 264 -6.06 -5.63 -4.16
CA ARG A 264 -5.99 -6.42 -5.40
C ARG A 264 -6.91 -5.83 -6.47
N ARG A 265 -8.13 -5.43 -6.10
CA ARG A 265 -9.09 -4.82 -7.03
C ARG A 265 -8.54 -3.54 -7.68
N LEU A 266 -7.87 -2.69 -6.92
CA LEU A 266 -7.23 -1.46 -7.39
C LEU A 266 -5.98 -1.71 -8.28
N LEU A 267 -5.44 -2.93 -8.28
CA LEU A 267 -4.26 -3.32 -9.06
C LEU A 267 -4.60 -4.19 -10.27
N VAL A 268 -5.83 -4.68 -10.38
CA VAL A 268 -6.23 -5.52 -11.51
C VAL A 268 -6.18 -4.71 -12.80
N GLU A 269 -5.22 -5.06 -13.65
CA GLU A 269 -5.12 -4.60 -15.02
C GLU A 269 -5.63 -5.72 -15.94
N LYS A 270 -6.74 -5.48 -16.64
CA LYS A 270 -7.17 -6.38 -17.73
C LYS A 270 -6.00 -6.54 -18.70
N GLU A 271 -5.60 -7.78 -19.00
CA GLU A 271 -4.40 -8.05 -19.82
C GLU A 271 -4.40 -7.15 -21.05
N LYS A 272 -3.47 -6.19 -21.07
CA LYS A 272 -3.30 -5.34 -22.24
C LYS A 272 -2.78 -6.21 -23.38
N PRO A 273 -3.25 -6.02 -24.62
CA PRO A 273 -2.79 -6.77 -25.78
C PRO A 273 -1.26 -6.84 -25.87
N TRP A 274 -0.73 -7.90 -26.49
CA TRP A 274 0.71 -8.15 -26.62
C TRP A 274 1.54 -6.94 -27.09
N TRP A 275 0.98 -6.03 -27.89
CA TRP A 275 1.65 -4.80 -28.35
C TRP A 275 1.81 -3.73 -27.27
N TRP A 276 0.95 -3.71 -26.24
CA TRP A 276 1.14 -2.90 -25.02
C TRP A 276 2.21 -3.49 -24.12
N ARG A 277 2.23 -4.82 -23.94
CA ARG A 277 3.36 -5.49 -23.28
C ARG A 277 4.65 -5.20 -24.04
N LEU A 278 4.63 -5.26 -25.37
CA LEU A 278 5.78 -4.90 -26.21
C LEU A 278 6.18 -3.42 -26.03
N ARG A 279 5.23 -2.49 -25.92
CA ARG A 279 5.52 -1.08 -25.58
C ARG A 279 6.16 -0.93 -24.20
N PHE A 280 5.68 -1.65 -23.19
CA PHE A 280 6.25 -1.71 -21.84
C PHE A 280 7.64 -2.38 -21.83
N PHE A 281 7.84 -3.42 -22.64
CA PHE A 281 9.12 -4.09 -22.87
C PHE A 281 10.10 -3.22 -23.65
N ILE A 282 9.64 -2.41 -24.62
CA ILE A 282 10.45 -1.42 -25.33
C ILE A 282 10.83 -0.29 -24.38
N GLU A 283 9.90 0.20 -23.55
CA GLU A 283 10.19 1.17 -22.48
C GLU A 283 11.18 0.60 -21.45
N ARG A 284 11.11 -0.70 -21.11
CA ARG A 284 12.14 -1.43 -20.33
C ARG A 284 13.45 -1.64 -21.08
N GLY A 285 13.42 -1.84 -22.40
CA GLY A 285 14.60 -1.94 -23.26
C GLY A 285 15.44 -0.67 -23.22
N PHE A 286 14.79 0.50 -23.23
CA PHE A 286 15.44 1.80 -22.99
C PHE A 286 15.87 2.02 -21.53
N ILE A 287 15.40 1.23 -20.56
CA ILE A 287 15.85 1.27 -19.16
C ILE A 287 17.18 0.51 -18.97
N ASN A 288 17.50 -0.49 -19.80
CA ASN A 288 18.79 -1.18 -19.70
C ASN A 288 19.99 -0.31 -20.11
N GLU A 289 19.82 0.65 -21.03
CA GLU A 289 20.83 1.69 -21.29
C GLU A 289 20.94 2.72 -20.15
N ALA A 290 19.94 2.79 -19.25
CA ALA A 290 19.88 3.74 -18.14
C ALA A 290 20.51 3.21 -16.83
N ARG A 291 21.05 1.98 -16.79
CA ARG A 291 21.75 1.43 -15.60
C ARG A 291 23.00 2.21 -15.17
N THR A 292 23.46 3.18 -15.97
CA THR A 292 24.63 4.02 -15.67
C THR A 292 24.30 5.41 -15.13
N LYS A 293 23.03 5.84 -15.10
CA LYS A 293 22.64 7.18 -14.60
C LYS A 293 21.73 7.04 -13.39
N ARG A 294 22.18 7.58 -12.24
CA ARG A 294 21.37 7.73 -11.03
C ARG A 294 20.00 8.31 -11.43
N HIS A 295 18.92 7.58 -11.14
CA HIS A 295 17.55 8.08 -11.32
C HIS A 295 17.33 9.22 -10.33
N HIS A 296 17.64 10.45 -10.73
CA HIS A 296 17.15 11.61 -10.00
C HIS A 296 15.65 11.65 -10.21
N SER A 297 14.89 11.58 -9.10
CA SER A 297 13.44 11.80 -9.13
C SER A 297 13.20 13.14 -9.82
N HIS A 298 12.61 13.11 -11.02
CA HIS A 298 12.24 14.33 -11.69
C HIS A 298 11.07 14.92 -10.92
N THR A 299 11.30 16.03 -10.22
CA THR A 299 10.21 16.81 -9.61
C THR A 299 9.29 17.25 -10.74
N ILE A 300 8.01 16.88 -10.63
CA ILE A 300 6.93 17.43 -11.44
C ILE A 300 6.27 18.53 -10.63
N GLY A 301 5.75 19.58 -11.29
CA GLY A 301 5.04 20.65 -10.61
C GLY A 301 3.68 20.22 -10.09
N ASN A 302 3.13 20.98 -9.15
CA ASN A 302 1.75 20.83 -8.66
C ASN A 302 0.72 21.10 -9.78
N VAL A 303 -0.56 20.81 -9.54
CA VAL A 303 -1.62 20.94 -10.57
C VAL A 303 -1.62 22.33 -11.23
N LYS A 304 -1.49 23.39 -10.44
CA LYS A 304 -1.40 24.77 -10.92
C LYS A 304 -0.24 24.99 -11.89
N GLU A 305 0.95 24.47 -11.56
CA GLU A 305 2.12 24.53 -12.45
C GLU A 305 1.94 23.70 -13.72
N LEU A 306 1.36 22.50 -13.61
CA LEU A 306 1.08 21.66 -14.78
C LEU A 306 0.09 22.35 -15.72
N LYS A 307 -0.97 22.97 -15.19
CA LYS A 307 -1.93 23.75 -16.00
C LYS A 307 -1.27 24.93 -16.70
N LYS A 308 -0.43 25.70 -16.00
CA LYS A 308 0.40 26.76 -16.60
C LYS A 308 1.32 26.22 -17.69
N ALA A 309 1.78 24.98 -17.54
CA ALA A 309 2.61 24.30 -18.52
C ALA A 309 1.84 23.76 -19.74
N GLY A 310 0.53 24.01 -19.84
CA GLY A 310 -0.32 23.52 -20.93
C GLY A 310 -0.76 22.06 -20.76
N ILE A 311 -0.58 21.47 -19.58
CA ILE A 311 -1.00 20.10 -19.27
C ILE A 311 -2.42 20.11 -18.74
N ARG A 312 -3.29 19.31 -19.37
CA ARG A 312 -4.66 19.07 -18.91
C ARG A 312 -4.74 17.74 -18.16
N LEU A 313 -5.36 17.76 -16.99
CA LEU A 313 -5.64 16.56 -16.21
C LEU A 313 -6.98 15.95 -16.66
N LYS A 314 -7.08 14.62 -16.64
CA LYS A 314 -8.33 13.90 -16.90
C LYS A 314 -8.34 12.54 -16.19
N ALA A 315 -9.49 12.11 -15.70
CA ALA A 315 -9.67 10.73 -15.24
C ALA A 315 -9.33 9.69 -16.31
N SER A 316 -8.66 8.61 -15.90
CA SER A 316 -8.51 7.38 -16.69
C SER A 316 -9.83 6.62 -16.77
N LYS A 317 -9.89 5.65 -17.68
CA LYS A 317 -11.12 4.86 -17.90
C LYS A 317 -11.34 3.81 -16.81
N THR A 318 -10.26 3.39 -16.14
CA THR A 318 -10.29 2.41 -15.07
C THR A 318 -9.72 3.05 -13.81
N SER A 319 -10.10 2.50 -12.66
CA SER A 319 -9.49 2.88 -11.36
C SER A 319 -8.25 2.04 -11.03
N CYS A 320 -7.71 1.32 -12.02
CA CYS A 320 -6.50 0.55 -11.83
C CYS A 320 -5.34 1.54 -11.65
N LEU A 321 -4.64 1.48 -10.51
CA LEU A 321 -3.64 2.49 -10.13
C LEU A 321 -2.42 2.51 -11.07
N THR A 322 -2.23 1.47 -11.87
CA THR A 322 -1.19 1.42 -12.92
C THR A 322 -1.61 2.11 -14.22
N ASP A 323 -2.90 2.43 -14.43
CA ASP A 323 -3.42 3.08 -15.65
C ASP A 323 -3.21 4.60 -15.66
N ILE A 324 -1.98 5.02 -15.41
CA ILE A 324 -1.52 6.39 -15.58
C ILE A 324 -0.88 6.56 -16.95
N SER A 325 -1.17 7.66 -17.63
CA SER A 325 -0.53 7.94 -18.92
C SER A 325 -0.38 9.43 -19.19
N PHE A 326 0.69 9.78 -19.88
CA PHE A 326 0.89 11.12 -20.39
C PHE A 326 0.94 11.08 -21.92
N ASN A 327 0.14 11.94 -22.54
CA ASN A 327 0.16 12.12 -24.00
C ASN A 327 0.52 13.56 -24.32
N HIS A 328 1.40 13.74 -25.29
CA HIS A 328 1.86 15.04 -25.72
C HIS A 328 1.38 15.34 -27.14
N PHE A 329 0.89 16.56 -27.36
CA PHE A 329 0.54 17.06 -28.68
C PHE A 329 0.90 18.55 -28.80
N PHE A 330 1.93 18.85 -29.62
CA PHE A 330 2.49 20.20 -29.82
C PHE A 330 2.97 20.89 -28.54
N PHE A 331 2.15 21.79 -27.97
CA PHE A 331 2.46 22.53 -26.74
C PHE A 331 1.54 22.11 -25.60
N PHE A 332 0.63 21.15 -25.85
CA PHE A 332 -0.31 20.66 -24.87
C PHE A 332 0.08 19.27 -24.38
N GLY A 333 -0.04 19.09 -23.07
CA GLY A 333 0.05 17.78 -22.42
C GLY A 333 -1.34 17.30 -22.00
N LYS A 334 -1.53 16.00 -21.94
CA LYS A 334 -2.69 15.38 -21.33
C LYS A 334 -2.24 14.29 -20.37
N LEU A 335 -2.35 14.56 -19.09
CA LEU A 335 -2.10 13.61 -18.02
C LEU A 335 -3.42 12.90 -17.67
N ARG A 336 -3.42 11.58 -17.75
CA ARG A 336 -4.54 10.74 -17.33
C ARG A 336 -4.18 10.00 -16.06
N LEU A 337 -5.06 10.05 -15.07
CA LEU A 337 -4.87 9.48 -13.75
C LEU A 337 -6.07 8.62 -13.36
N PRO A 338 -5.86 7.42 -12.77
CA PRO A 338 -6.92 6.59 -12.22
C PRO A 338 -7.76 7.35 -11.17
N PRO A 339 -9.10 7.35 -11.28
CA PRO A 339 -9.93 7.94 -10.24
C PRO A 339 -9.79 7.19 -8.92
N ILE A 340 -9.73 7.91 -7.81
CA ILE A 340 -9.65 7.33 -6.46
C ILE A 340 -10.45 8.16 -5.45
N THR A 341 -11.04 7.49 -4.47
CA THR A 341 -11.59 8.13 -3.26
C THR A 341 -10.48 8.24 -2.22
N VAL A 342 -10.31 9.41 -1.62
CA VAL A 342 -9.39 9.63 -0.50
C VAL A 342 -10.20 9.62 0.78
N ASP A 343 -10.07 8.54 1.55
CA ASP A 343 -10.74 8.30 2.83
C ASP A 343 -9.87 7.43 3.76
N ASP A 344 -10.46 6.96 4.87
CA ASP A 344 -9.77 6.10 5.84
C ASP A 344 -9.21 4.82 5.18
N SER A 345 -9.93 4.24 4.20
CA SER A 345 -9.50 3.01 3.54
C SER A 345 -8.20 3.21 2.75
N THR A 346 -8.02 4.38 2.14
CA THR A 346 -6.79 4.68 1.39
C THR A 346 -5.57 4.75 2.30
N ILE A 347 -5.73 5.32 3.50
CA ILE A 347 -4.66 5.37 4.50
C ILE A 347 -4.34 3.98 5.04
N ASN A 348 -5.36 3.13 5.23
CA ASN A 348 -5.16 1.75 5.65
C ASN A 348 -4.50 0.89 4.56
N LEU A 349 -4.77 1.14 3.28
CA LEU A 349 -4.06 0.49 2.17
C LEU A 349 -2.56 0.85 2.15
N ILE A 350 -2.21 2.11 2.44
CA ILE A 350 -0.81 2.54 2.59
C ILE A 350 -0.18 1.82 3.79
N ALA A 351 -0.85 1.81 4.94
CA ALA A 351 -0.36 1.11 6.13
C ALA A 351 -0.13 -0.38 5.86
N TYR A 352 -1.03 -1.02 5.10
CA TYR A 352 -0.90 -2.41 4.69
C TYR A 352 0.32 -2.65 3.80
N GLU A 353 0.60 -1.79 2.82
CA GLU A 353 1.82 -1.90 2.00
C GLU A 353 3.11 -1.62 2.78
N MET A 354 3.03 -0.90 3.90
CA MET A 354 4.18 -0.64 4.78
C MET A 354 4.47 -1.78 5.77
N CYS A 355 3.62 -2.80 5.83
CA CYS A 355 3.88 -3.96 6.68
C CYS A 355 5.09 -4.77 6.16
N PRO A 356 6.02 -5.20 7.04
CA PRO A 356 7.31 -5.77 6.62
C PRO A 356 7.26 -7.26 6.26
N ASP A 357 6.11 -7.91 6.39
CA ASP A 357 5.95 -9.36 6.43
C ASP A 357 5.63 -10.02 5.10
N PHE A 358 5.41 -9.23 4.05
CA PHE A 358 5.17 -9.75 2.71
C PHE A 358 5.77 -8.82 1.65
N ASP A 359 6.14 -9.41 0.52
CA ASP A 359 6.60 -8.63 -0.62
C ASP A 359 5.39 -7.99 -1.32
N ASN A 360 5.50 -6.69 -1.57
CA ASN A 360 4.50 -5.95 -2.32
C ASN A 360 5.18 -4.93 -3.23
N ASP A 361 4.47 -4.54 -4.29
CA ASP A 361 5.01 -3.62 -5.29
C ASP A 361 4.94 -2.14 -4.87
N PHE A 362 4.38 -1.82 -3.70
CA PHE A 362 4.13 -0.47 -3.20
C PHE A 362 3.30 0.39 -4.17
N THR A 363 2.44 -0.22 -5.01
CA THR A 363 1.70 0.53 -6.03
C THR A 363 0.74 1.55 -5.43
N VAL A 364 0.00 1.22 -4.37
CA VAL A 364 -0.92 2.18 -3.73
C VAL A 364 -0.14 3.36 -3.15
N THR A 365 0.90 3.08 -2.36
CA THR A 365 1.79 4.05 -1.74
C THR A 365 2.44 4.94 -2.80
N SER A 366 2.94 4.34 -3.89
CA SER A 366 3.55 5.08 -5.00
C SER A 366 2.55 5.99 -5.71
N TYR A 367 1.29 5.58 -5.80
CA TYR A 367 0.24 6.38 -6.42
C TYR A 367 -0.14 7.56 -5.54
N MET A 368 -0.26 7.33 -4.23
CA MET A 368 -0.50 8.39 -3.24
C MET A 368 0.66 9.39 -3.23
N CYS A 369 1.91 8.94 -3.29
CA CYS A 369 3.06 9.83 -3.46
C CYS A 369 3.09 10.52 -4.84
N PHE A 370 2.45 9.97 -5.88
CA PHE A 370 2.30 10.68 -7.15
C PHE A 370 1.26 11.80 -7.04
N LEU A 371 0.13 11.56 -6.38
CA LEU A 371 -0.89 12.58 -6.10
C LEU A 371 -0.37 13.68 -5.17
N ASP A 372 0.46 13.32 -4.18
CA ASP A 372 1.14 14.28 -3.31
C ASP A 372 1.95 15.32 -4.11
N LEU A 373 2.70 14.89 -5.13
CA LEU A 373 3.44 15.80 -6.01
C LEU A 373 2.54 16.79 -6.76
N LEU A 374 1.25 16.44 -6.93
CA LEU A 374 0.27 17.29 -7.62
C LEU A 374 -0.45 18.24 -6.66
N ILE A 375 -0.55 17.89 -5.37
CA ILE A 375 -1.41 18.57 -4.40
C ILE A 375 -0.54 19.35 -3.42
N ASP A 376 -0.57 20.68 -3.51
CA ASP A 376 0.09 21.57 -2.56
C ASP A 376 -0.96 22.31 -1.72
N GLU A 377 -2.01 22.84 -2.38
CA GLU A 377 -3.10 23.59 -1.77
C GLU A 377 -4.49 22.99 -2.07
N ALA A 378 -5.53 23.43 -1.33
CA ALA A 378 -6.90 22.95 -1.52
C ALA A 378 -7.45 23.18 -2.94
N GLU A 379 -6.96 24.21 -3.64
CA GLU A 379 -7.34 24.46 -5.04
C GLU A 379 -6.82 23.36 -5.98
N ASP A 380 -5.66 22.74 -5.69
CA ASP A 380 -5.17 21.61 -6.47
C ASP A 380 -6.08 20.37 -6.29
N VAL A 381 -6.58 20.16 -5.06
CA VAL A 381 -7.55 19.09 -4.77
C VAL A 381 -8.84 19.32 -5.55
N LYS A 382 -9.37 20.54 -5.50
CA LYS A 382 -10.56 20.93 -6.25
C LYS A 382 -10.37 20.73 -7.76
N ASP A 383 -9.20 21.07 -8.30
CA ASP A 383 -8.88 20.85 -9.71
C ASP A 383 -8.84 19.36 -10.08
N LEU A 384 -8.36 18.49 -9.20
CA LEU A 384 -8.38 17.03 -9.40
C LEU A 384 -9.81 16.46 -9.32
N ARG A 385 -10.64 17.01 -8.43
CA ARG A 385 -12.08 16.67 -8.34
C ARG A 385 -12.82 17.07 -9.60
N ASP A 386 -12.61 18.29 -10.09
CA ASP A 386 -13.20 18.78 -11.34
C ASP A 386 -12.78 17.95 -12.56
N ALA A 387 -11.56 17.38 -12.53
CA ALA A 387 -11.07 16.46 -13.54
C ALA A 387 -11.58 15.01 -13.39
N GLY A 388 -12.34 14.72 -12.33
CA GLY A 388 -12.86 13.40 -11.99
C GLY A 388 -11.82 12.41 -11.49
N ILE A 389 -10.67 12.88 -11.02
CA ILE A 389 -9.51 12.05 -10.61
C ILE A 389 -9.56 11.75 -9.11
N LEU A 390 -10.06 12.69 -8.31
CA LEU A 390 -10.09 12.57 -6.86
C LEU A 390 -11.52 12.74 -6.36
N TYR A 391 -11.95 11.86 -5.47
CA TYR A 391 -13.19 11.96 -4.72
C TYR A 391 -12.87 12.16 -3.24
N ASN A 392 -13.46 13.18 -2.63
CA ASN A 392 -13.12 13.58 -1.26
C ASN A 392 -14.02 12.84 -0.26
N GLY A 393 -13.44 11.97 0.57
CA GLY A 393 -14.09 11.30 1.68
C GLY A 393 -13.71 11.84 3.07
N LEU A 394 -12.85 12.87 3.15
CA LEU A 394 -12.34 13.42 4.41
C LEU A 394 -13.16 14.59 4.97
N GLY A 395 -13.98 15.23 4.14
CA GLY A 395 -14.93 16.28 4.54
C GLY A 395 -14.71 17.62 3.85
N SER A 396 -13.45 18.00 3.62
CA SER A 396 -13.08 19.26 2.96
C SER A 396 -11.83 19.11 2.10
N ASP A 397 -11.67 19.97 1.09
CA ASP A 397 -10.51 19.92 0.18
C ASP A 397 -9.23 20.32 0.94
N GLU A 398 -9.36 21.17 1.96
CA GLU A 398 -8.30 21.55 2.89
C GLU A 398 -7.79 20.35 3.71
N GLU A 399 -8.68 19.46 4.16
CA GLU A 399 -8.28 18.25 4.90
C GLU A 399 -7.53 17.27 4.01
N VAL A 400 -7.92 17.13 2.74
CA VAL A 400 -7.19 16.32 1.76
C VAL A 400 -5.81 16.89 1.50
N ALA A 401 -5.69 18.21 1.24
CA ALA A 401 -4.39 18.83 1.01
C ALA A 401 -3.46 18.70 2.24
N LYS A 402 -4.00 18.90 3.45
CA LYS A 402 -3.25 18.69 4.70
C LYS A 402 -2.77 17.25 4.87
N LEU A 403 -3.61 16.28 4.52
CA LEU A 403 -3.26 14.86 4.58
C LEU A 403 -2.04 14.56 3.70
N PHE A 404 -2.08 14.94 2.42
CA PHE A 404 -0.96 14.70 1.48
C PHE A 404 0.33 15.36 1.96
N ASN A 405 0.28 16.66 2.26
CA ASN A 405 1.44 17.41 2.77
C ASN A 405 2.07 16.79 4.04
N LYS A 406 1.28 16.09 4.86
CA LYS A 406 1.80 15.39 6.04
C LYS A 406 2.33 13.99 5.75
N MET A 407 1.75 13.27 4.79
CA MET A 407 2.16 11.89 4.46
C MET A 407 3.58 11.82 3.87
N ASN A 408 4.02 12.84 3.14
CA ASN A 408 5.29 12.82 2.40
C ASN A 408 6.53 12.60 3.27
N SER A 409 6.51 12.90 4.58
CA SER A 409 7.67 12.67 5.46
C SER A 409 7.91 11.19 5.78
N ASP A 410 6.85 10.37 5.75
CA ASP A 410 6.85 9.05 6.39
C ASP A 410 6.73 7.89 5.37
N LEU A 411 6.48 8.20 4.09
CA LEU A 411 6.26 7.22 3.02
C LEU A 411 7.49 7.02 2.12
N VAL A 412 7.74 5.77 1.74
CA VAL A 412 8.81 5.40 0.80
C VAL A 412 8.20 4.76 -0.44
N PRO A 413 7.93 5.53 -1.51
CA PRO A 413 7.34 4.97 -2.73
C PRO A 413 8.34 4.16 -3.54
N SER A 414 7.83 3.28 -4.40
CA SER A 414 8.65 2.60 -5.40
C SER A 414 9.19 3.62 -6.41
N PRO A 415 10.51 3.68 -6.62
CA PRO A 415 11.10 4.67 -7.53
C PRO A 415 10.80 4.38 -9.00
N MET A 416 10.32 3.18 -9.34
CA MET A 416 10.24 2.71 -10.72
C MET A 416 8.86 2.87 -11.36
N ILE A 417 7.76 2.65 -10.63
CA ILE A 417 6.40 2.45 -11.19
C ILE A 417 5.98 3.61 -12.10
N TYR A 418 6.14 4.85 -11.62
CA TYR A 418 5.70 6.04 -12.36
C TYR A 418 6.84 6.86 -12.95
N SER A 419 8.07 6.33 -12.91
CA SER A 419 9.27 7.03 -13.39
C SER A 419 9.18 7.43 -14.87
N GLY A 420 8.59 6.56 -15.71
CA GLY A 420 8.36 6.81 -17.12
C GLY A 420 7.46 8.03 -17.36
N VAL A 421 6.32 8.08 -16.67
CA VAL A 421 5.37 9.20 -16.76
C VAL A 421 5.97 10.49 -16.19
N LYS A 422 6.62 10.43 -15.02
CA LYS A 422 7.33 11.60 -14.43
C LYS A 422 8.35 12.18 -15.42
N ARG A 423 9.14 11.32 -16.07
CA ARG A 423 10.11 11.73 -17.11
C ARG A 423 9.44 12.36 -18.33
N GLN A 424 8.31 11.81 -18.80
CA GLN A 424 7.56 12.39 -19.92
C GLN A 424 7.01 13.78 -19.60
N ILE A 425 6.44 13.97 -18.41
CA ILE A 425 5.95 15.27 -17.92
C ILE A 425 7.11 16.27 -17.82
N HIS A 426 8.22 15.85 -17.20
CA HIS A 426 9.41 16.69 -17.05
C HIS A 426 9.96 17.15 -18.41
N ASN A 427 10.10 16.22 -19.36
CA ASN A 427 10.57 16.53 -20.71
C ASN A 427 9.62 17.48 -21.44
N HIS A 428 8.30 17.31 -21.28
CA HIS A 428 7.31 18.21 -21.86
C HIS A 428 7.46 19.64 -21.32
N CYS A 429 7.53 19.80 -20.00
CA CYS A 429 7.69 21.11 -19.37
C CYS A 429 9.00 21.78 -19.81
N LYS A 430 10.10 21.02 -19.81
CA LYS A 430 11.41 21.51 -20.25
C LYS A 430 11.40 21.96 -21.71
N ASN A 431 10.87 21.14 -22.62
CA ASN A 431 10.82 21.46 -24.05
C ASN A 431 9.89 22.63 -24.33
N MET A 432 8.77 22.74 -23.60
CA MET A 432 7.86 23.88 -23.71
C MET A 432 8.59 25.17 -23.32
N TRP A 433 9.29 25.20 -22.18
CA TRP A 433 10.03 26.40 -21.75
C TRP A 433 11.11 26.79 -22.76
N ILE A 434 11.85 25.81 -23.30
CA ILE A 434 12.85 26.04 -24.35
C ILE A 434 12.19 26.60 -25.62
N ASN A 435 11.08 26.02 -26.07
CA ASN A 435 10.40 26.43 -27.29
C ASN A 435 9.77 27.82 -27.17
N HIS A 436 9.16 28.16 -26.02
CA HIS A 436 8.63 29.51 -25.78
C HIS A 436 9.75 30.55 -25.69
N ALA A 437 10.87 30.21 -25.03
CA ALA A 437 12.03 31.09 -25.01
C ALA A 437 12.61 31.30 -26.42
N ALA A 438 12.71 30.22 -27.23
CA ALA A 438 13.19 30.29 -28.61
C ALA A 438 12.23 31.08 -29.52
N GLN A 439 10.91 30.90 -29.39
CA GLN A 439 9.91 31.67 -30.13
C GLN A 439 9.94 33.14 -29.73
N GLY A 440 10.04 33.45 -28.44
CA GLY A 440 10.23 34.82 -27.95
C GLY A 440 11.49 35.44 -28.56
N TYR A 441 12.59 34.70 -28.54
CA TYR A 441 13.84 35.15 -29.17
C TYR A 441 13.68 35.40 -30.67
N HIS A 442 13.08 34.49 -31.42
CA HIS A 442 12.86 34.65 -32.85
C HIS A 442 11.83 35.72 -33.21
N THR A 443 10.90 36.06 -32.31
CA THR A 443 9.86 37.07 -32.58
C THR A 443 10.36 38.47 -32.27
N TYR A 444 11.04 38.65 -31.12
CA TYR A 444 11.50 39.96 -30.66
C TYR A 444 12.95 40.27 -31.04
N PHE A 445 13.80 39.26 -31.17
CA PHE A 445 15.24 39.39 -31.47
C PHE A 445 15.60 38.78 -32.83
N ARG A 446 14.65 38.79 -33.78
CA ARG A 446 14.85 38.26 -35.15
C ARG A 446 15.96 38.97 -35.93
N SER A 447 16.18 40.25 -35.63
CA SER A 447 17.25 41.07 -36.21
C SER A 447 18.37 41.23 -35.18
N PRO A 448 19.65 40.96 -35.53
CA PRO A 448 20.79 41.26 -34.66
C PRO A 448 20.78 42.71 -34.14
N TRP A 449 20.26 43.64 -34.96
CA TRP A 449 20.13 45.05 -34.60
C TRP A 449 19.06 45.30 -33.53
N ALA A 450 17.98 44.52 -33.49
CA ALA A 450 16.95 44.64 -32.45
C ALA A 450 17.49 44.21 -31.08
N PHE A 451 18.32 43.17 -31.04
CA PHE A 451 19.02 42.75 -29.83
C PHE A 451 20.04 43.80 -29.37
N LEU A 452 20.87 44.33 -30.29
CA LEU A 452 21.82 45.40 -29.97
C LEU A 452 21.12 46.69 -29.50
N ALA A 453 19.99 47.06 -30.10
CA ALA A 453 19.20 48.22 -29.67
C ALA A 453 18.62 48.03 -28.27
N PHE A 454 18.14 46.82 -27.94
CA PHE A 454 17.65 46.48 -26.61
C PHE A 454 18.77 46.55 -25.54
N VAL A 455 19.94 45.98 -25.84
CA VAL A 455 21.12 46.06 -24.95
C VAL A 455 21.58 47.51 -24.80
N GLY A 456 21.59 48.29 -25.87
CA GLY A 456 21.90 49.72 -25.85
C GLY A 456 20.93 50.50 -24.95
N ALA A 457 19.62 50.24 -25.05
CA ALA A 457 18.60 50.87 -24.22
C ALA A 457 18.78 50.54 -22.73
N ILE A 458 19.04 49.28 -22.38
CA ILE A 458 19.33 48.87 -20.99
C ILE A 458 20.59 49.56 -20.47
N THR A 459 21.64 49.63 -21.29
CA THR A 459 22.91 50.28 -20.91
C THR A 459 22.70 51.77 -20.67
N ALA A 460 21.95 52.44 -21.55
CA ALA A 460 21.59 53.85 -21.39
C ALA A 460 20.74 54.11 -20.14
N LEU A 461 19.76 53.25 -19.85
CA LEU A 461 18.97 53.33 -18.62
C LEU A 461 19.83 53.13 -17.37
N SER A 462 20.74 52.15 -17.41
CA SER A 462 21.68 51.86 -16.30
C SER A 462 22.65 53.00 -16.06
N LEU A 463 23.18 53.60 -17.14
CA LEU A 463 24.02 54.79 -17.06
C LEU A 463 23.23 55.99 -16.55
N SER A 464 21.96 56.14 -16.93
CA SER A 464 21.10 57.23 -16.45
C SER A 464 20.79 57.09 -14.97
N THR A 465 20.53 55.89 -14.47
CA THR A 465 20.37 55.63 -13.03
C THR A 465 21.68 55.84 -12.27
N LEU A 466 22.82 55.38 -12.80
CA LEU A 466 24.15 55.66 -12.22
C LEU A 466 24.46 57.16 -12.19
N GLN A 467 24.21 57.89 -13.27
CA GLN A 467 24.38 59.33 -13.35
C GLN A 467 23.48 60.05 -12.35
N THR A 468 22.21 59.66 -12.25
CA THR A 468 21.27 60.21 -11.27
C THR A 468 21.73 59.92 -9.84
N TYR A 469 22.20 58.70 -9.57
CA TYR A 469 22.75 58.31 -8.28
C TYR A 469 23.97 59.14 -7.89
N TYR A 470 24.97 59.28 -8.78
CA TYR A 470 26.15 60.11 -8.52
C TYR A 470 25.83 61.60 -8.42
N THR A 471 24.84 62.10 -9.15
CA THR A 471 24.40 63.51 -9.07
C THR A 471 23.73 63.79 -7.72
N ILE A 472 22.98 62.82 -7.17
CA ILE A 472 22.34 62.95 -5.85
C ILE A 472 23.35 62.73 -4.70
N HIS A 473 24.35 61.85 -4.90
CA HIS A 473 25.37 61.51 -3.89
C HIS A 473 26.71 62.24 -4.06
N GLN A 474 26.78 63.31 -4.85
CA GLN A 474 27.92 64.23 -4.83
C GLN A 474 27.99 64.90 -3.46
N ARG A 475 28.83 64.37 -2.56
CA ARG A 475 29.25 65.05 -1.35
C ARG A 475 29.95 66.35 -1.76
N LYS A 476 29.35 67.48 -1.37
CA LYS A 476 30.00 68.80 -1.36
C LYS A 476 31.30 68.75 -0.58
#